data_AF-A0A3M0WM62-F1
#
_entry.id   AF-A0A3M0WM62-F1
#
_cell.length_a   1.000
_cell.length_b   1.000
_cell.length_c   1.000
_cell.angle_alpha   90.00
_cell.angle_beta   90.00
_cell.angle_gamma   90.00
#
_symmetry.space_group_name_H-M   'P 1'
#
loop_
_entity.id
_entity.type
_entity.pdbx_description
1 polymer ?
#
loop_
_entity_poly.entity_id
_entity_poly.type
_entity_poly.pdbx_seq_one_letter_code
_entity_poly.pdbx_strand_id
1 'polypeptide(L)'
;SAALAIYLSQKYPQLDIEYYFCDTGRELDETYVLVEKLETVLNKKIQRLKAVEDTPAGTPFDHYLEIFGGYLPSTQSRWCTRKLKLEPFERFVGDDPVVSYVGIRGDENREAYISRKPNIQSIFPFRRNIWSEDVIGKVLSNQNISMIADLYEHVAPSHKRETILEVVLKEVTPEFNREQKLNALLDLGIESFNRVVFEFLKTTDYPLAKLEDYPLLDNTDVLVKEDIFRILEESGVGIPKYYDEVEFQINGKKGKYARTRSGCFFCFFQQKIEWIWLYEQHPDLFKKAMEYEKDGYTWNQGERLEDLIKPERMKQIKEDHLKRLEQAHNKKSDKLLDILDDSDEGCAVCFI
;
A
#
# COMPACT_ATOMS: atom_id res chain seq x y z
N SER A 1 -2.35 5.76 0.66
CA SER A 1 -1.48 6.92 0.90
C SER A 1 -2.23 8.25 0.98
N ALA A 2 -3.10 8.61 0.02
CA ALA A 2 -3.87 9.86 0.09
C ALA A 2 -4.69 10.03 1.39
N ALA A 3 -5.51 9.04 1.76
CA ALA A 3 -6.26 9.06 3.02
C ALA A 3 -5.35 9.10 4.25
N LEU A 4 -4.18 8.47 4.19
CA LEU A 4 -3.19 8.51 5.28
C LEU A 4 -2.62 9.91 5.49
N ALA A 5 -2.28 10.61 4.41
CA ALA A 5 -1.79 11.98 4.48
C ALA A 5 -2.82 12.90 5.16
N ILE A 6 -4.09 12.77 4.76
CA ILE A 6 -5.22 13.52 5.33
C ILE A 6 -5.40 13.16 6.81
N TYR A 7 -5.51 11.87 7.12
CA TYR A 7 -5.67 11.37 8.48
C TYR A 7 -4.59 11.89 9.43
N LEU A 8 -3.32 11.78 9.03
CA LEU A 8 -2.20 12.24 9.84
C LEU A 8 -2.22 13.77 10.00
N SER A 9 -2.51 14.52 8.94
CA SER A 9 -2.56 15.98 9.00
C SER A 9 -3.66 16.51 9.94
N GLN A 10 -4.79 15.80 10.02
CA GLN A 10 -5.95 16.21 10.83
C GLN A 10 -5.84 15.74 12.27
N LYS A 11 -5.45 14.47 12.51
CA LYS A 11 -5.41 13.86 13.84
C LYS A 11 -4.09 14.14 14.58
N TYR A 12 -3.01 14.34 13.84
CA TYR A 12 -1.67 14.58 14.38
C TYR A 12 -1.02 15.84 13.77
N PRO A 13 -1.67 17.03 13.87
CA PRO A 13 -1.18 18.26 13.25
C PRO A 13 0.18 18.73 13.77
N GLN A 14 0.65 18.20 14.92
CA GLN A 14 1.97 18.44 15.47
C GLN A 14 3.10 17.72 14.70
N LEU A 15 2.78 16.72 13.86
CA LEU A 15 3.77 16.06 13.03
C LEU A 15 4.11 16.94 11.82
N ASP A 16 5.37 17.35 11.72
CA ASP A 16 5.86 18.02 10.52
C ASP A 16 6.18 17.01 9.43
N ILE A 17 5.16 16.64 8.65
CA ILE A 17 5.28 15.62 7.60
C ILE A 17 5.69 16.27 6.27
N GLU A 18 6.69 15.69 5.62
CA GLU A 18 7.01 15.90 4.22
C GLU A 18 6.28 14.89 3.34
N TYR A 19 5.63 15.37 2.28
CA TYR A 19 4.88 14.55 1.35
C TYR A 19 5.62 14.44 0.02
N TYR A 20 5.58 13.27 -0.58
CA TYR A 20 6.17 13.04 -1.89
C TYR A 20 5.27 12.19 -2.79
N PHE A 21 5.54 12.26 -4.09
CA PHE A 21 4.90 11.47 -5.12
C PHE A 21 5.95 11.06 -6.14
N CYS A 22 6.18 9.75 -6.26
CA CYS A 22 7.11 9.22 -7.26
C CYS A 22 6.45 9.19 -8.64
N ASP A 23 6.76 10.17 -9.49
CA ASP A 23 6.14 10.35 -10.80
C ASP A 23 6.84 9.48 -11.86
N THR A 24 6.08 8.55 -12.45
CA THR A 24 6.57 7.67 -13.52
C THR A 24 6.45 8.30 -14.91
N GLY A 25 5.69 9.41 -15.03
CA GLY A 25 5.25 10.00 -16.29
C GLY A 25 4.18 9.18 -17.02
N ARG A 26 3.66 8.12 -16.39
CA ARG A 26 2.70 7.17 -17.00
C ARG A 26 1.48 6.89 -16.10
N GLU A 27 1.20 7.81 -15.20
CA GLU A 27 0.01 7.79 -14.34
C GLU A 27 -1.24 8.23 -15.12
N LEU A 28 -2.43 7.89 -14.62
CA LEU A 28 -3.69 8.43 -15.13
C LEU A 28 -3.85 9.90 -14.73
N ASP A 29 -4.52 10.72 -15.55
CA ASP A 29 -4.69 12.17 -15.31
C ASP A 29 -5.35 12.46 -13.96
N GLU A 30 -6.31 11.63 -13.56
CA GLU A 30 -6.98 11.70 -12.27
C GLU A 30 -6.01 11.58 -11.09
N THR A 31 -4.86 10.91 -11.28
CA THR A 31 -3.81 10.81 -10.25
C THR A 31 -3.14 12.17 -10.03
N TYR A 32 -2.83 12.91 -11.10
CA TYR A 32 -2.26 14.24 -10.97
C TYR A 32 -3.26 15.23 -10.36
N VAL A 33 -4.54 15.14 -10.76
CA VAL A 33 -5.63 15.93 -10.14
C VAL A 33 -5.77 15.61 -8.65
N LEU A 34 -5.66 14.34 -8.27
CA LEU A 34 -5.68 13.93 -6.86
C LEU A 34 -4.53 14.59 -6.07
N VAL A 35 -3.32 14.57 -6.62
CA VAL A 35 -2.14 15.20 -5.98
C VAL A 35 -2.36 16.70 -5.79
N GLU A 36 -2.86 17.42 -6.80
CA GLU A 36 -3.14 18.87 -6.70
C GLU A 36 -4.19 19.20 -5.64
N LYS A 37 -5.26 18.39 -5.55
CA LYS A 37 -6.27 18.54 -4.51
C LYS A 37 -5.72 18.24 -3.12
N LEU A 38 -4.86 17.22 -2.99
CA LEU A 38 -4.17 16.91 -1.74
C LEU A 38 -3.29 18.08 -1.29
N GLU A 39 -2.51 18.70 -2.19
CA GLU A 39 -1.71 19.87 -1.84
C GLU A 39 -2.57 21.01 -1.25
N THR A 40 -3.77 21.19 -1.81
CA THR A 40 -4.73 22.20 -1.35
C THR A 40 -5.25 21.88 0.05
N VAL A 41 -5.67 20.63 0.29
CA VAL A 41 -6.24 20.20 1.59
C VAL A 41 -5.18 20.14 2.68
N LEU A 42 -3.97 19.69 2.36
CA LEU A 42 -2.85 19.60 3.29
C LEU A 42 -2.19 20.95 3.56
N ASN A 43 -2.46 21.96 2.72
CA ASN A 43 -1.76 23.25 2.70
C ASN A 43 -0.23 23.08 2.67
N LYS A 44 0.24 22.06 1.95
CA LYS A 44 1.65 21.67 1.83
C LYS A 44 1.92 21.19 0.40
N LYS A 45 3.12 21.48 -0.10
CA LYS A 45 3.56 20.99 -1.41
C LYS A 45 3.93 19.50 -1.33
N ILE A 46 3.58 18.75 -2.36
CA ILE A 46 3.96 17.35 -2.51
C ILE A 46 5.18 17.30 -3.43
N GLN A 47 6.31 16.82 -2.92
CA GLN A 47 7.55 16.71 -3.67
C GLN A 47 7.40 15.67 -4.78
N ARG A 48 7.54 16.10 -6.03
CA ARG A 48 7.48 15.18 -7.18
C ARG A 48 8.86 14.58 -7.40
N LEU A 49 9.01 13.30 -7.04
CA LEU A 49 10.27 12.57 -7.20
C LEU A 49 10.26 11.86 -8.56
N LYS A 50 11.23 12.15 -9.41
CA LYS A 50 11.45 11.40 -10.64
C LYS A 50 12.72 10.58 -10.53
N ALA A 51 12.72 9.42 -11.17
CA ALA A 51 13.89 8.57 -11.21
C ALA A 51 15.04 9.14 -12.04
N VAL A 52 14.67 9.90 -13.07
CA VAL A 52 15.56 10.60 -13.99
C VAL A 52 14.91 11.93 -14.40
N GLU A 53 15.71 12.99 -14.44
CA GLU A 53 15.30 14.30 -14.96
C GLU A 53 15.73 14.43 -16.42
N ASP A 54 14.97 15.20 -17.21
CA ASP A 54 15.33 15.63 -18.57
C ASP A 54 15.83 14.51 -19.51
N THR A 55 15.13 13.38 -19.52
CA THR A 55 15.46 12.24 -20.38
C THR A 55 14.98 12.44 -21.83
N PRO A 56 15.81 12.14 -22.86
CA PRO A 56 15.40 12.15 -24.27
C PRO A 56 14.24 11.20 -24.58
N ALA A 57 14.04 10.16 -23.77
CA ALA A 57 12.94 9.19 -23.90
C ALA A 57 11.56 9.77 -23.52
N GLY A 58 11.51 11.01 -23.01
CA GLY A 58 10.28 11.72 -22.67
C GLY A 58 9.78 11.49 -21.25
N THR A 59 9.72 10.24 -20.76
CA THR A 59 9.29 9.95 -19.37
C THR A 59 10.30 9.10 -18.59
N PRO A 60 10.27 9.14 -17.24
CA PRO A 60 11.08 8.24 -16.41
C PRO A 60 10.84 6.77 -16.73
N PHE A 61 9.59 6.37 -16.99
CA PHE A 61 9.29 4.99 -17.38
C PHE A 61 9.97 4.61 -18.70
N ASP A 62 9.85 5.44 -19.74
CA ASP A 62 10.42 5.15 -21.07
C ASP A 62 11.94 5.08 -21.03
N HIS A 63 12.58 5.95 -20.25
CA HIS A 63 14.02 5.92 -20.04
C HIS A 63 14.52 4.57 -19.53
N TYR A 64 13.88 4.04 -18.49
CA TYR A 64 14.28 2.73 -17.97
C TYR A 64 13.87 1.59 -18.89
N LEU A 65 12.74 1.71 -19.60
CA LEU A 65 12.36 0.73 -20.60
C LEU A 65 13.44 0.60 -21.70
N GLU A 66 14.00 1.72 -22.18
CA GLU A 66 15.11 1.72 -23.14
C GLU A 66 16.39 1.10 -22.54
N ILE A 67 16.75 1.45 -21.31
CA ILE A 67 17.90 0.85 -20.60
C ILE A 67 17.76 -0.66 -20.49
N PHE A 68 16.55 -1.16 -20.24
CA PHE A 68 16.26 -2.58 -20.16
C PHE A 68 15.97 -3.24 -21.53
N GLY A 69 16.27 -2.55 -22.64
CA GLY A 69 16.15 -3.11 -23.99
C GLY A 69 14.72 -3.45 -24.41
N GLY A 70 13.72 -2.75 -23.86
CA GLY A 70 12.30 -3.01 -24.10
C GLY A 70 11.67 -4.09 -23.21
N TYR A 71 12.40 -4.60 -22.22
CA TYR A 71 11.89 -5.60 -21.28
C TYR A 71 10.84 -5.00 -20.33
N LEU A 72 9.57 -5.41 -20.47
CA LEU A 72 8.46 -4.91 -19.66
C LEU A 72 8.56 -5.37 -18.19
N PRO A 73 8.11 -4.54 -17.23
CA PRO A 73 8.06 -4.95 -15.84
C PRO A 73 6.99 -6.04 -15.68
N SER A 74 7.25 -6.98 -14.77
CA SER A 74 6.37 -8.12 -14.52
C SER A 74 6.37 -8.50 -13.03
N THR A 75 5.53 -9.47 -12.66
CA THR A 75 5.47 -10.01 -11.29
C THR A 75 6.84 -10.51 -10.81
N GLN A 76 7.60 -11.12 -11.73
CA GLN A 76 8.94 -11.65 -11.50
C GLN A 76 10.03 -10.58 -11.57
N SER A 77 9.86 -9.58 -12.44
CA SER A 77 10.85 -8.52 -12.66
C SER A 77 10.22 -7.15 -12.43
N ARG A 78 10.13 -6.78 -11.16
CA ARG A 78 9.52 -5.52 -10.68
C ARG A 78 10.49 -4.34 -10.76
N TRP A 79 11.15 -4.18 -11.90
CA TRP A 79 12.13 -3.09 -12.06
C TRP A 79 11.46 -1.70 -11.95
N CYS A 80 10.18 -1.57 -12.33
CA CYS A 80 9.43 -0.33 -12.18
C CYS A 80 9.33 0.10 -10.71
N THR A 81 9.10 -0.85 -9.80
CA THR A 81 9.07 -0.60 -8.36
C THR A 81 10.43 -0.13 -7.84
N ARG A 82 11.50 -0.86 -8.19
CA ARG A 82 12.84 -0.54 -7.74
C ARG A 82 13.33 0.80 -8.29
N LYS A 83 13.27 0.98 -9.61
CA LYS A 83 13.84 2.13 -10.33
C LYS A 83 12.98 3.38 -10.24
N LEU A 84 11.66 3.25 -10.28
CA LEU A 84 10.77 4.41 -10.38
C LEU A 84 10.15 4.82 -9.05
N LYS A 85 10.24 4.00 -7.99
CA LYS A 85 9.63 4.30 -6.68
C LYS A 85 10.65 4.26 -5.55
N LEU A 86 11.35 3.14 -5.35
CA LEU A 86 12.29 2.97 -4.23
C LEU A 86 13.57 3.80 -4.36
N GLU A 87 14.29 3.68 -5.48
CA GLU A 87 15.55 4.44 -5.68
C GLU A 87 15.35 5.97 -5.66
N PRO A 88 14.27 6.54 -6.25
CA PRO A 88 13.99 7.97 -6.14
C PRO A 88 13.70 8.40 -4.69
N PHE A 89 12.91 7.62 -3.96
CA PHE A 89 12.65 7.86 -2.53
C PHE A 89 13.94 7.80 -1.71
N GLU A 90 14.75 6.76 -1.90
CA GLU A 90 16.02 6.57 -1.19
C GLU A 90 17.04 7.67 -1.50
N ARG A 91 16.99 8.28 -2.69
CA ARG A 91 17.82 9.43 -3.07
C ARG A 91 17.32 10.71 -2.42
N PHE A 92 16.00 10.89 -2.35
CA PHE A 92 15.37 12.05 -1.73
C PHE A 92 15.69 12.14 -0.23
N VAL A 93 15.60 11.02 0.50
CA VAL A 93 15.86 10.99 1.94
C VAL A 93 17.35 10.91 2.30
N GLY A 94 18.21 10.53 1.35
CA GLY A 94 19.65 10.38 1.58
C GLY A 94 19.98 9.49 2.78
N ASP A 95 20.67 10.08 3.76
CA ASP A 95 21.10 9.46 5.03
C ASP A 95 20.35 10.03 6.25
N ASP A 96 19.34 10.88 6.03
CA ASP A 96 18.56 11.48 7.11
C ASP A 96 17.78 10.40 7.89
N PRO A 97 17.64 10.52 9.22
CA PRO A 97 16.75 9.64 9.98
C PRO A 97 15.28 9.89 9.59
N VAL A 98 14.65 8.91 8.95
CA VAL A 98 13.30 9.02 8.39
C VAL A 98 12.33 8.05 9.04
N VAL A 99 11.17 8.57 9.44
CA VAL A 99 9.97 7.79 9.75
C VAL A 99 9.06 7.81 8.54
N SER A 100 8.92 6.67 7.87
CA SER A 100 8.11 6.48 6.67
C SER A 100 6.73 5.93 7.04
N TYR A 101 5.69 6.75 6.90
CA TYR A 101 4.31 6.32 7.13
C TYR A 101 3.74 5.61 5.90
N VAL A 102 3.24 4.38 6.07
CA VAL A 102 2.70 3.58 4.96
C VAL A 102 1.24 3.24 5.21
N GLY A 103 0.38 3.50 4.22
CA GLY A 103 -1.07 3.39 4.34
C GLY A 103 -1.60 1.99 4.05
N ILE A 104 -1.13 0.98 4.78
CA ILE A 104 -1.69 -0.38 4.77
C ILE A 104 -2.91 -0.39 5.69
N ARG A 105 -4.07 -0.75 5.16
CA ARG A 105 -5.33 -0.83 5.92
C ARG A 105 -5.31 -1.97 6.94
N GLY A 106 -6.16 -1.85 7.95
CA GLY A 106 -6.33 -2.86 8.98
C GLY A 106 -6.90 -4.19 8.48
N ASP A 107 -7.63 -4.17 7.35
CA ASP A 107 -8.20 -5.34 6.68
C ASP A 107 -7.27 -5.94 5.61
N GLU A 108 -6.08 -5.37 5.35
CA GLU A 108 -5.11 -5.94 4.40
C GLU A 108 -4.22 -6.99 5.08
N ASN A 109 -4.18 -8.20 4.50
CA ASN A 109 -3.31 -9.28 4.95
C ASN A 109 -1.99 -9.35 4.18
N ARG A 110 -1.22 -8.25 4.21
CA ARG A 110 0.10 -8.18 3.56
C ARG A 110 1.10 -7.36 4.35
N GLU A 111 2.37 -7.58 4.05
CA GLU A 111 3.46 -6.79 4.59
C GLU A 111 3.86 -5.63 3.69
N ALA A 112 4.40 -4.59 4.32
CA ALA A 112 5.02 -3.48 3.60
C ALA A 112 6.41 -3.86 3.11
N TYR A 113 6.92 -3.08 2.15
CA TYR A 113 8.36 -3.07 1.94
C TYR A 113 9.05 -2.48 3.17
N ILE A 114 10.02 -3.23 3.71
CA ILE A 114 10.93 -2.79 4.77
C ILE A 114 12.23 -2.39 4.10
N SER A 115 12.62 -1.13 4.29
CA SER A 115 13.87 -0.62 3.74
C SER A 115 15.07 -1.38 4.30
N ARG A 116 16.08 -1.61 3.46
CA ARG A 116 17.38 -2.14 3.91
C ARG A 116 18.27 -1.06 4.50
N LYS A 117 17.92 0.22 4.32
CA LYS A 117 18.66 1.34 4.87
C LYS A 117 18.31 1.54 6.35
N PRO A 118 19.30 1.57 7.27
CA PRO A 118 19.03 1.66 8.72
C PRO A 118 18.47 3.01 9.15
N ASN A 119 18.63 4.06 8.33
CA ASN A 119 18.08 5.38 8.61
C ASN A 119 16.59 5.50 8.26
N ILE A 120 15.92 4.46 7.76
CA ILE A 120 14.50 4.50 7.40
C ILE A 120 13.71 3.50 8.24
N GLN A 121 12.68 3.97 8.94
CA GLN A 121 11.78 3.15 9.73
C GLN A 121 10.34 3.31 9.27
N SER A 122 9.67 2.20 8.97
CA SER A 122 8.28 2.20 8.52
C SER A 122 7.30 2.14 9.69
N ILE A 123 6.19 2.87 9.59
CA ILE A 123 5.06 2.83 10.54
C ILE A 123 3.74 2.65 9.78
N PHE A 124 2.80 1.90 10.36
CA PHE A 124 1.51 1.52 9.76
C PHE A 124 0.31 2.04 10.57
N PRO A 125 -0.07 3.33 10.45
CA PRO A 125 -1.04 3.94 11.37
C PRO A 125 -2.47 3.38 11.33
N PHE A 126 -2.84 2.61 10.31
CA PHE A 126 -4.17 2.02 10.18
C PHE A 126 -4.24 0.57 10.65
N ARG A 127 -3.12 -0.03 11.06
CA ARG A 127 -3.07 -1.39 11.57
C ARG A 127 -3.11 -1.40 13.09
N ARG A 128 -3.71 -2.45 13.64
CA ARG A 128 -3.70 -2.74 15.08
C ARG A 128 -2.28 -2.78 15.66
N ASN A 129 -1.34 -3.34 14.90
CA ASN A 129 0.09 -3.21 15.13
C ASN A 129 0.66 -2.16 14.17
N ILE A 130 1.12 -1.03 14.70
CA ILE A 130 1.72 0.04 13.89
C ILE A 130 3.20 -0.22 13.53
N TRP A 131 3.84 -1.22 14.14
CA TRP A 131 5.27 -1.48 14.04
C TRP A 131 5.59 -2.49 12.95
N SER A 132 6.73 -2.33 12.28
CA SER A 132 7.20 -3.24 11.24
C SER A 132 7.64 -4.60 11.75
N GLU A 133 7.55 -5.63 10.89
CA GLU A 133 7.88 -7.01 11.24
C GLU A 133 9.32 -7.18 11.76
N ASP A 134 10.26 -6.36 11.30
CA ASP A 134 11.64 -6.38 11.81
C ASP A 134 11.75 -5.84 13.25
N VAL A 135 10.94 -4.83 13.60
CA VAL A 135 10.82 -4.33 14.98
C VAL A 135 10.14 -5.36 15.85
N ILE A 136 9.01 -5.93 15.42
CA ILE A 136 8.29 -6.97 16.14
C ILE A 136 9.17 -8.21 16.35
N GLY A 137 9.94 -8.61 15.34
CA GLY A 137 10.89 -9.70 15.44
C GLY A 137 11.94 -9.50 16.53
N LYS A 138 12.38 -8.25 16.77
CA LYS A 138 13.30 -7.90 17.86
C LYS A 138 12.59 -7.85 19.20
N VAL A 139 11.47 -7.14 19.30
CA VAL A 139 10.71 -6.96 20.55
C VAL A 139 10.27 -8.32 21.12
N LEU A 140 9.75 -9.20 20.27
CA LEU A 140 9.22 -10.50 20.70
C LEU A 140 10.26 -11.63 20.67
N SER A 141 11.54 -11.33 20.47
CA SER A 141 12.62 -12.32 20.56
C SER A 141 12.74 -12.87 21.98
N ASN A 142 12.92 -14.19 22.13
CA ASN A 142 13.13 -14.82 23.44
C ASN A 142 14.33 -14.21 24.20
N GLN A 143 15.32 -13.68 23.49
CA GLN A 143 16.49 -13.02 24.08
C GLN A 143 16.15 -11.71 24.80
N ASN A 144 15.04 -11.06 24.44
CA ASN A 144 14.64 -9.76 24.98
C ASN A 144 13.53 -9.86 26.04
N ILE A 145 13.07 -11.07 26.41
CA ILE A 145 11.94 -11.26 27.34
C ILE A 145 12.16 -10.51 28.66
N SER A 146 13.34 -10.62 29.27
CA SER A 146 13.63 -9.95 30.55
C SER A 146 13.49 -8.43 30.42
N MET A 147 14.07 -7.86 29.37
CA MET A 147 14.01 -6.42 29.12
C MET A 147 12.57 -5.95 28.87
N ILE A 148 11.80 -6.68 28.05
CA ILE A 148 10.41 -6.33 27.76
C ILE A 148 9.53 -6.46 29.01
N ALA A 149 9.76 -7.46 29.85
CA ALA A 149 9.08 -7.59 31.14
C ALA A 149 9.36 -6.39 32.05
N ASP A 150 10.64 -5.98 32.16
CA ASP A 150 11.04 -4.81 32.93
C ASP A 150 10.39 -3.51 32.41
N LEU A 151 10.26 -3.35 31.08
CA LEU A 151 9.54 -2.20 30.50
C LEU A 151 8.05 -2.22 30.85
N TYR A 152 7.40 -3.39 30.77
CA TYR A 152 5.99 -3.51 31.14
C TYR A 152 5.71 -3.26 32.63
N GLU A 153 6.65 -3.53 33.53
CA GLU A 153 6.51 -3.17 34.95
C GLU A 153 6.27 -1.66 35.15
N HIS A 154 6.86 -0.82 34.29
CA HIS A 154 6.75 0.63 34.37
C HIS A 154 5.58 1.19 33.54
N VAL A 155 5.28 0.56 32.40
CA VAL A 155 4.31 1.07 31.41
C VAL A 155 2.90 0.48 31.59
N ALA A 156 2.78 -0.77 32.06
CA ALA A 156 1.49 -1.45 32.10
C ALA A 156 0.53 -0.84 33.15
N PRO A 157 -0.77 -0.72 32.83
CA PRO A 157 -1.80 -0.40 33.81
C PRO A 157 -1.81 -1.41 34.96
N SER A 158 -1.83 -0.93 36.21
CA SER A 158 -1.67 -1.78 37.40
C SER A 158 -2.65 -2.97 37.46
N HIS A 159 -3.87 -2.81 36.93
CA HIS A 159 -4.91 -3.83 36.94
C HIS A 159 -4.75 -4.92 35.85
N LYS A 160 -3.89 -4.71 34.84
CA LYS A 160 -3.60 -5.69 33.77
C LYS A 160 -2.18 -6.23 33.81
N ARG A 161 -1.32 -5.65 34.64
CA ARG A 161 0.12 -5.91 34.66
C ARG A 161 0.45 -7.39 34.81
N GLU A 162 -0.15 -8.06 35.78
CA GLU A 162 0.10 -9.49 36.05
C GLU A 162 -0.22 -10.34 34.81
N THR A 163 -1.40 -10.16 34.22
CA THR A 163 -1.82 -10.86 33.00
C THR A 163 -0.93 -10.54 31.79
N ILE A 164 -0.47 -9.29 31.65
CA ILE A 164 0.47 -8.92 30.59
C ILE A 164 1.80 -9.64 30.78
N LEU A 165 2.35 -9.63 32.00
CA LEU A 165 3.63 -10.28 32.30
C LEU A 165 3.58 -11.79 32.09
N GLU A 166 2.46 -12.45 32.38
CA GLU A 166 2.25 -13.87 32.06
C GLU A 166 2.45 -14.16 30.56
N VAL A 167 1.96 -13.28 29.69
CA VAL A 167 2.14 -13.41 28.22
C VAL A 167 3.56 -13.04 27.80
N VAL A 168 4.14 -11.98 28.37
CA VAL A 168 5.50 -11.53 28.04
C VAL A 168 6.54 -12.60 28.38
N LEU A 169 6.44 -13.22 29.55
CA LEU A 169 7.38 -14.23 30.05
C LEU A 169 7.28 -15.57 29.31
N LYS A 170 6.18 -15.83 28.60
CA LYS A 170 6.03 -17.02 27.76
C LYS A 170 6.95 -16.94 26.55
N GLU A 171 7.82 -17.93 26.37
CA GLU A 171 8.68 -18.01 25.20
C GLU A 171 7.88 -18.21 23.90
N VAL A 172 8.39 -17.66 22.80
CA VAL A 172 7.90 -17.98 21.46
C VAL A 172 8.35 -19.41 21.11
N THR A 173 7.39 -20.26 20.78
CA THR A 173 7.60 -21.66 20.35
C THR A 173 6.80 -21.94 19.08
N PRO A 174 6.94 -23.11 18.42
CA PRO A 174 6.07 -23.50 17.31
C PRO A 174 4.57 -23.53 17.68
N GLU A 175 4.24 -23.88 18.92
CA GLU A 175 2.86 -23.95 19.42
C GLU A 175 2.32 -22.59 19.90
N PHE A 176 3.20 -21.70 20.34
CA PHE A 176 2.89 -20.31 20.69
C PHE A 176 3.80 -19.36 19.90
N ASN A 177 3.43 -19.17 18.64
CA ASN A 177 4.26 -18.45 17.68
C ASN A 177 4.22 -16.94 17.90
N ARG A 178 5.06 -16.21 17.15
CA ARG A 178 5.21 -14.76 17.29
C ARG A 178 3.91 -14.00 17.04
N GLU A 179 3.13 -14.42 16.04
CA GLU A 179 1.85 -13.78 15.71
C GLU A 179 0.83 -13.96 16.85
N GLN A 180 0.74 -15.16 17.41
CA GLN A 180 -0.12 -15.44 18.57
C GLN A 180 0.29 -14.62 19.79
N LYS A 181 1.61 -14.50 20.07
CA LYS A 181 2.12 -13.68 21.17
C LYS A 181 1.83 -12.19 20.95
N LEU A 182 2.07 -11.68 19.73
CA LEU A 182 1.75 -10.31 19.35
C LEU A 182 0.26 -10.01 19.58
N ASN A 183 -0.61 -10.87 19.06
CA ASN A 183 -2.05 -10.70 19.17
C ASN A 183 -2.52 -10.71 20.63
N ALA A 184 -2.00 -11.63 21.45
CA ALA A 184 -2.31 -11.69 22.88
C ALA A 184 -1.89 -10.40 23.62
N LEU A 185 -0.72 -9.85 23.33
CA LEU A 185 -0.28 -8.59 23.96
C LEU A 185 -1.11 -7.38 23.51
N LEU A 186 -1.44 -7.30 22.22
CA LEU A 186 -2.29 -6.25 21.68
C LEU A 186 -3.73 -6.32 22.22
N ASP A 187 -4.25 -7.52 22.51
CA ASP A 187 -5.58 -7.72 23.12
C ASP A 187 -5.64 -7.21 24.56
N LEU A 188 -4.51 -7.32 25.27
CA LEU A 188 -4.38 -6.80 26.62
C LEU A 188 -4.23 -5.27 26.64
N GLY A 189 -3.59 -4.67 25.62
CA GLY A 189 -3.63 -3.23 25.41
C GLY A 189 -2.66 -2.72 24.34
N ILE A 190 -3.21 -2.14 23.26
CA ILE A 190 -2.46 -1.55 22.14
C ILE A 190 -1.57 -0.39 22.61
N GLU A 191 -2.10 0.55 23.40
CA GLU A 191 -1.35 1.72 23.88
C GLU A 191 -0.14 1.31 24.72
N SER A 192 -0.33 0.33 25.62
CA SER A 192 0.73 -0.20 26.47
C SER A 192 1.79 -0.93 25.64
N PHE A 193 1.37 -1.71 24.64
CA PHE A 193 2.29 -2.35 23.69
C PHE A 193 3.09 -1.31 22.90
N ASN A 194 2.45 -0.28 22.35
CA ASN A 194 3.12 0.79 21.61
C ASN A 194 4.16 1.51 22.46
N ARG A 195 3.81 1.88 23.70
CA ARG A 195 4.74 2.52 24.64
C ARG A 195 5.93 1.64 24.96
N VAL A 196 5.72 0.34 25.24
CA VAL A 196 6.83 -0.60 25.47
C VAL A 196 7.72 -0.77 24.25
N VAL A 197 7.15 -0.88 23.05
CA VAL A 197 7.94 -0.94 21.80
C VAL A 197 8.77 0.34 21.63
N PHE A 198 8.19 1.51 21.89
CA PHE A 198 8.91 2.79 21.80
C PHE A 198 10.06 2.91 22.80
N GLU A 199 9.85 2.48 24.05
CA GLU A 199 10.92 2.43 25.05
C GLU A 199 12.01 1.41 24.67
N PHE A 200 11.63 0.25 24.13
CA PHE A 200 12.58 -0.72 23.59
C PHE A 200 13.40 -0.13 22.43
N LEU A 201 12.77 0.65 21.54
CA LEU A 201 13.48 1.30 20.45
C LEU A 201 14.58 2.25 20.94
N LYS A 202 14.49 2.83 22.15
CA LYS A 202 15.57 3.67 22.72
C LYS A 202 16.91 2.96 22.86
N THR A 203 16.93 1.63 22.86
CA THR A 203 18.15 0.83 22.93
C THR A 203 18.66 0.40 21.55
N THR A 204 18.19 1.03 20.48
CA THR A 204 18.49 0.67 19.10
C THR A 204 18.89 1.90 18.28
N ASP A 205 19.32 1.69 17.04
CA ASP A 205 19.68 2.77 16.11
C ASP A 205 18.53 3.23 15.21
N TYR A 206 17.31 2.74 15.42
CA TYR A 206 16.15 3.13 14.60
C TYR A 206 15.85 4.64 14.75
N PRO A 207 15.38 5.33 13.69
CA PRO A 207 14.99 6.75 13.75
C PRO A 207 14.16 7.16 14.98
N LEU A 208 13.11 6.40 15.34
CA LEU A 208 12.27 6.72 16.50
C LEU A 208 12.98 6.58 17.86
N ALA A 209 14.12 5.88 17.91
CA ALA A 209 14.95 5.81 19.12
C ALA A 209 15.43 7.20 19.56
N LYS A 210 15.61 8.12 18.61
CA LYS A 210 16.19 9.45 18.82
C LYS A 210 15.19 10.49 19.32
N LEU A 211 13.89 10.18 19.31
CA LEU A 211 12.85 11.09 19.79
C LEU A 211 12.72 11.01 21.31
N GLU A 212 12.17 12.03 21.96
CA GLU A 212 11.79 11.93 23.38
C GLU A 212 10.39 11.32 23.54
N ASP A 213 9.47 11.69 22.64
CA ASP A 213 8.09 11.21 22.59
C ASP A 213 7.66 10.94 21.14
N TYR A 214 6.56 10.23 20.97
CA TYR A 214 6.00 9.92 19.66
C TYR A 214 4.46 10.04 19.63
N PRO A 215 3.88 10.88 18.76
CA PRO A 215 2.43 11.14 18.75
C PRO A 215 1.50 9.94 18.56
N LEU A 216 1.95 8.86 17.93
CA LEU A 216 1.09 7.71 17.60
C LEU A 216 1.06 6.63 18.71
N LEU A 217 1.67 6.85 19.87
CA LEU A 217 1.70 5.83 20.94
C LEU A 217 0.30 5.45 21.43
N ASP A 218 -0.63 6.41 21.48
CA ASP A 218 -2.02 6.19 21.89
C ASP A 218 -2.95 5.87 20.70
N ASN A 219 -2.40 5.67 19.49
CA ASN A 219 -3.20 5.32 18.34
C ASN A 219 -3.68 3.87 18.43
N THR A 220 -5.00 3.69 18.48
CA THR A 220 -5.67 2.38 18.49
C THR A 220 -6.56 2.15 17.27
N ASP A 221 -6.56 3.09 16.32
CA ASP A 221 -7.41 3.03 15.13
C ASP A 221 -6.99 1.86 14.21
N VAL A 222 -8.00 1.14 13.71
CA VAL A 222 -7.86 0.10 12.70
C VAL A 222 -8.76 0.45 11.53
N LEU A 223 -8.20 1.13 10.53
CA LEU A 223 -9.00 1.66 9.41
C LEU A 223 -9.07 0.66 8.28
N VAL A 224 -10.29 0.32 7.87
CA VAL A 224 -10.58 -0.61 6.77
C VAL A 224 -10.89 0.14 5.49
N LYS A 225 -11.14 -0.57 4.39
CA LYS A 225 -11.39 0.05 3.08
C LYS A 225 -12.49 1.11 3.12
N GLU A 226 -13.62 0.85 3.76
CA GLU A 226 -14.72 1.81 3.86
C GLU A 226 -14.31 3.12 4.55
N ASP A 227 -13.45 3.04 5.58
CA ASP A 227 -12.94 4.24 6.26
C ASP A 227 -12.05 5.07 5.35
N ILE A 228 -11.25 4.43 4.49
CA ILE A 228 -10.39 5.11 3.51
C ILE A 228 -11.24 5.91 2.51
N PHE A 229 -12.31 5.30 1.98
CA PHE A 229 -13.22 6.00 1.07
C PHE A 229 -13.91 7.17 1.76
N ARG A 230 -14.40 6.97 3.00
CA ARG A 230 -15.01 8.03 3.80
C ARG A 230 -14.07 9.22 4.01
N ILE A 231 -12.82 8.97 4.40
CA ILE A 231 -11.82 10.04 4.58
C ILE A 231 -11.63 10.85 3.27
N LEU A 232 -11.53 10.17 2.12
CA LEU A 232 -11.35 10.85 0.84
C LEU A 232 -12.57 11.71 0.47
N GLU A 233 -13.77 11.19 0.67
CA GLU A 233 -15.03 11.90 0.38
C GLU A 233 -15.22 13.13 1.29
N GLU A 234 -15.03 12.96 2.60
CA GLU A 234 -15.26 14.00 3.60
C GLU A 234 -14.19 15.11 3.59
N SER A 235 -12.98 14.81 3.11
CA SER A 235 -11.85 15.76 3.06
C SER A 235 -11.97 16.85 1.99
N GLY A 236 -12.91 16.75 1.06
CA GLY A 236 -12.99 17.61 -0.12
C GLY A 236 -12.00 17.27 -1.24
N VAL A 237 -11.09 16.30 -1.04
CA VAL A 237 -10.23 15.76 -2.10
C VAL A 237 -11.08 14.94 -3.09
N GLY A 238 -11.96 14.09 -2.55
CA GLY A 238 -12.79 13.17 -3.31
C GLY A 238 -12.04 11.94 -3.82
N ILE A 239 -12.79 11.04 -4.42
CA ILE A 239 -12.28 9.78 -4.97
C ILE A 239 -11.88 10.00 -6.44
N PRO A 240 -10.72 9.49 -6.89
CA PRO A 240 -10.37 9.52 -8.31
C PRO A 240 -11.38 8.78 -9.18
N LYS A 241 -11.77 9.37 -10.32
CA LYS A 241 -12.83 8.85 -11.19
C LYS A 241 -12.56 7.47 -11.79
N TYR A 242 -11.30 7.03 -11.84
CA TYR A 242 -11.00 5.70 -12.31
C TYR A 242 -11.57 4.59 -11.39
N TYR A 243 -11.97 4.92 -10.16
CA TYR A 243 -12.73 4.02 -9.28
C TYR A 243 -14.24 4.05 -9.53
N ASP A 244 -14.76 4.98 -10.33
CA ASP A 244 -16.19 5.07 -10.62
C ASP A 244 -16.62 3.85 -11.44
N GLU A 245 -17.67 3.19 -11.00
CA GLU A 245 -18.22 2.03 -11.71
C GLU A 245 -18.88 2.46 -13.02
N VAL A 246 -18.46 1.82 -14.11
CA VAL A 246 -19.05 2.01 -15.43
C VAL A 246 -19.85 0.76 -15.81
N GLU A 247 -21.11 0.98 -16.20
CA GLU A 247 -21.99 -0.11 -16.64
C GLU A 247 -21.59 -0.61 -18.03
N PHE A 248 -21.60 -1.92 -18.21
CA PHE A 248 -21.55 -2.56 -19.51
C PHE A 248 -22.67 -3.59 -19.66
N GLN A 249 -23.03 -3.92 -20.91
CA GLN A 249 -24.01 -4.95 -21.21
C GLN A 249 -23.39 -6.05 -22.06
N ILE A 250 -23.65 -7.30 -21.71
CA ILE A 250 -23.26 -8.46 -22.52
C ILE A 250 -24.31 -9.56 -22.40
N ASN A 251 -24.76 -10.10 -23.54
CA ASN A 251 -25.83 -11.11 -23.63
C ASN A 251 -27.11 -10.76 -22.82
N GLY A 252 -27.52 -9.49 -22.82
CA GLY A 252 -28.70 -9.02 -22.09
C GLY A 252 -28.54 -8.92 -20.57
N LYS A 253 -27.35 -9.22 -20.03
CA LYS A 253 -27.00 -8.99 -18.62
C LYS A 253 -26.25 -7.68 -18.47
N LYS A 254 -26.50 -6.96 -17.37
CA LYS A 254 -25.76 -5.77 -16.96
C LYS A 254 -24.62 -6.17 -16.02
N GLY A 255 -23.45 -5.62 -16.25
CA GLY A 255 -22.29 -5.73 -15.38
C GLY A 255 -21.68 -4.36 -15.13
N LYS A 256 -20.71 -4.31 -14.22
CA LYS A 256 -19.93 -3.11 -13.92
C LYS A 256 -18.46 -3.44 -13.89
N TYR A 257 -17.64 -2.49 -14.31
CA TYR A 257 -16.19 -2.53 -14.15
C TYR A 257 -15.68 -1.17 -13.64
N ALA A 258 -14.47 -1.16 -13.10
CA ALA A 258 -13.72 0.03 -12.72
C ALA A 258 -12.25 -0.37 -12.56
N ARG A 259 -11.37 0.60 -12.35
CA ARG A 259 -10.04 0.30 -11.80
C ARG A 259 -10.19 -0.09 -10.34
N THR A 260 -9.38 -1.05 -9.94
CA THR A 260 -9.28 -1.55 -8.58
C THR A 260 -8.11 -0.91 -7.83
N ARG A 261 -7.17 -0.32 -8.58
CA ARG A 261 -5.89 0.18 -8.08
C ARG A 261 -5.50 1.49 -8.75
N SER A 262 -4.91 2.37 -7.96
CA SER A 262 -4.18 3.54 -8.41
C SER A 262 -2.86 3.14 -9.06
N GLY A 263 -2.29 4.06 -9.85
CA GLY A 263 -0.98 3.91 -10.47
C GLY A 263 -1.04 3.96 -11.99
N CYS A 264 0.03 3.48 -12.64
CA CYS A 264 0.21 3.62 -14.08
C CYS A 264 -0.94 2.97 -14.86
N PHE A 265 -1.24 3.52 -16.04
CA PHE A 265 -2.35 3.03 -16.86
C PHE A 265 -2.13 1.62 -17.45
N PHE A 266 -0.91 1.07 -17.35
CA PHE A 266 -0.52 -0.24 -17.91
C PHE A 266 0.05 -1.23 -16.89
N CYS A 267 -0.24 -1.07 -15.60
CA CYS A 267 0.30 -1.94 -14.56
C CYS A 267 0.04 -3.42 -14.89
N PHE A 268 1.07 -4.27 -14.89
CA PHE A 268 0.96 -5.70 -15.22
C PHE A 268 0.12 -6.50 -14.20
N PHE A 269 -0.27 -5.88 -13.08
CA PHE A 269 -1.24 -6.42 -12.13
C PHE A 269 -2.70 -6.10 -12.48
N GLN A 270 -2.95 -5.37 -13.56
CA GLN A 270 -4.29 -5.09 -14.04
C GLN A 270 -4.99 -6.39 -14.45
N GLN A 271 -6.22 -6.56 -13.96
CA GLN A 271 -7.09 -7.63 -14.39
C GLN A 271 -7.48 -7.45 -15.87
N LYS A 272 -7.82 -8.54 -16.55
CA LYS A 272 -8.26 -8.47 -17.96
C LYS A 272 -9.44 -7.53 -18.16
N ILE A 273 -10.38 -7.47 -17.20
CA ILE A 273 -11.51 -6.55 -17.26
C ILE A 273 -11.08 -5.07 -17.14
N GLU A 274 -10.01 -4.77 -16.41
CA GLU A 274 -9.44 -3.43 -16.30
C GLU A 274 -8.72 -3.00 -17.60
N TRP A 275 -8.16 -3.95 -18.34
CA TRP A 275 -7.66 -3.70 -19.69
C TRP A 275 -8.79 -3.36 -20.67
N ILE A 276 -9.94 -4.04 -20.56
CA ILE A 276 -11.14 -3.70 -21.34
C ILE A 276 -11.67 -2.31 -20.93
N TRP A 277 -11.71 -2.01 -19.63
CA TRP A 277 -12.06 -0.67 -19.15
C TRP A 277 -11.12 0.39 -19.73
N LEU A 278 -9.80 0.14 -19.74
CA LEU A 278 -8.83 1.07 -20.32
C LEU A 278 -9.06 1.27 -21.83
N TYR A 279 -9.32 0.19 -22.56
CA TYR A 279 -9.64 0.25 -23.99
C TYR A 279 -10.90 1.06 -24.28
N GLU A 280 -11.98 0.84 -23.52
CA GLU A 280 -13.28 1.47 -23.75
C GLU A 280 -13.35 2.92 -23.24
N GLN A 281 -12.67 3.23 -22.12
CA GLN A 281 -12.73 4.55 -21.47
C GLN A 281 -11.54 5.46 -21.83
N HIS A 282 -10.37 4.89 -22.13
CA HIS A 282 -9.15 5.63 -22.44
C HIS A 282 -8.40 5.01 -23.65
N PRO A 283 -9.02 4.97 -24.84
CA PRO A 283 -8.47 4.25 -26.00
C PRO A 283 -7.07 4.71 -26.41
N ASP A 284 -6.74 5.99 -26.24
CA ASP A 284 -5.40 6.52 -26.53
C ASP A 284 -4.33 5.98 -25.57
N LEU A 285 -4.66 5.82 -24.28
CA LEU A 285 -3.76 5.24 -23.29
C LEU A 285 -3.62 3.73 -23.50
N PHE A 286 -4.72 3.05 -23.87
CA PHE A 286 -4.66 1.64 -24.26
C PHE A 286 -3.74 1.43 -25.46
N LYS A 287 -3.86 2.27 -26.49
CA LYS A 287 -2.99 2.22 -27.67
C LYS A 287 -1.52 2.44 -27.30
N LYS A 288 -1.22 3.42 -26.43
CA LYS A 288 0.14 3.59 -25.88
C LYS A 288 0.63 2.35 -25.13
N ALA A 289 -0.24 1.69 -24.37
CA ALA A 289 0.11 0.46 -23.68
C ALA A 289 0.46 -0.67 -24.68
N MET A 290 -0.28 -0.79 -25.78
CA MET A 290 -0.01 -1.75 -26.86
C MET A 290 1.35 -1.50 -27.52
N GLU A 291 1.74 -0.24 -27.73
CA GLU A 291 3.01 0.13 -28.37
C GLU A 291 4.25 -0.37 -27.60
N TYR A 292 4.11 -0.65 -26.30
CA TYR A 292 5.17 -1.26 -25.50
C TYR A 292 5.33 -2.77 -25.68
N GLU A 293 4.30 -3.48 -26.15
CA GLU A 293 4.37 -4.93 -26.36
C GLU A 293 5.17 -5.26 -27.63
N LYS A 294 6.43 -5.65 -27.43
CA LYS A 294 7.38 -6.06 -28.50
C LYS A 294 7.64 -7.57 -28.46
N ASP A 295 8.32 -8.10 -29.47
CA ASP A 295 8.55 -9.55 -29.66
C ASP A 295 8.99 -10.26 -28.36
N GLY A 296 8.07 -11.01 -27.74
CA GLY A 296 8.29 -11.78 -26.51
C GLY A 296 7.90 -11.10 -25.19
N TYR A 297 7.54 -9.81 -25.18
CA TYR A 297 7.14 -9.08 -23.98
C TYR A 297 5.68 -8.63 -24.05
N THR A 298 4.88 -9.13 -23.11
CA THR A 298 3.45 -8.81 -22.98
C THR A 298 3.13 -8.35 -21.57
N TRP A 299 2.13 -7.48 -21.42
CA TRP A 299 1.67 -7.05 -20.10
C TRP A 299 0.95 -8.18 -19.36
N ASN A 300 0.18 -8.97 -20.11
CA ASN A 300 -0.50 -10.16 -19.62
C ASN A 300 0.29 -11.40 -20.04
N GLN A 301 0.62 -12.27 -19.09
CA GLN A 301 1.40 -13.47 -19.38
C GLN A 301 0.68 -14.35 -20.41
N GLY A 302 1.31 -14.55 -21.58
CA GLY A 302 0.80 -15.40 -22.65
C GLY A 302 -0.34 -14.81 -23.50
N GLU A 303 -0.66 -13.52 -23.36
CA GLU A 303 -1.73 -12.87 -24.13
C GLU A 303 -1.37 -11.40 -24.44
N ARG A 304 -1.35 -11.02 -25.72
CA ARG A 304 -1.14 -9.63 -26.13
C ARG A 304 -2.41 -8.79 -25.96
N LEU A 305 -2.25 -7.50 -25.79
CA LEU A 305 -3.36 -6.54 -25.74
C LEU A 305 -4.15 -6.51 -27.06
N GLU A 306 -3.49 -6.72 -28.21
CA GLU A 306 -4.17 -6.82 -29.52
C GLU A 306 -5.13 -8.02 -29.61
N ASP A 307 -4.80 -9.12 -28.92
CA ASP A 307 -5.65 -10.31 -28.86
C ASP A 307 -6.81 -10.10 -27.87
N LEU A 308 -6.52 -9.41 -26.77
CA LEU A 308 -7.49 -9.10 -25.71
C LEU A 308 -8.69 -8.31 -26.23
N ILE A 309 -8.47 -7.37 -27.16
CA ILE A 309 -9.51 -6.52 -27.73
C ILE A 309 -10.27 -7.13 -28.92
N LYS A 310 -9.98 -8.39 -29.30
CA LYS A 310 -10.78 -9.08 -30.32
C LYS A 310 -12.23 -9.22 -29.82
N PRO A 311 -13.27 -8.97 -30.65
CA PRO A 311 -14.66 -8.94 -30.19
C PRO A 311 -15.08 -10.16 -29.36
N GLU A 312 -14.75 -11.37 -29.83
CA GLU A 312 -15.04 -12.62 -29.12
C GLU A 312 -14.31 -12.73 -27.77
N ARG A 313 -13.07 -12.24 -27.71
CA ARG A 313 -12.27 -12.27 -26.50
C ARG A 313 -12.76 -11.26 -25.46
N MET A 314 -13.10 -10.04 -25.88
CA MET A 314 -13.72 -9.04 -25.00
C MET A 314 -15.04 -9.54 -24.42
N LYS A 315 -15.87 -10.17 -25.25
CA LYS A 315 -17.11 -10.81 -24.83
C LYS A 315 -16.85 -11.87 -23.76
N GLN A 316 -15.89 -12.77 -23.99
CA GLN A 316 -15.51 -13.79 -23.02
C GLN A 316 -15.02 -13.18 -21.69
N ILE A 317 -14.17 -12.15 -21.74
CA ILE A 317 -13.66 -11.47 -20.52
C ILE A 317 -14.80 -10.84 -19.72
N LYS A 318 -15.75 -10.17 -20.40
CA LYS A 318 -16.93 -9.57 -19.76
C LYS A 318 -17.86 -10.63 -19.16
N GLU A 319 -18.06 -11.75 -19.86
CA GLU A 319 -18.84 -12.89 -19.34
C GLU A 319 -18.20 -13.55 -18.12
N ASP A 320 -16.88 -13.77 -18.16
CA ASP A 320 -16.14 -14.36 -17.05
C ASP A 320 -16.14 -13.43 -15.83
N HIS A 321 -16.02 -12.12 -16.05
CA HIS A 321 -16.17 -11.11 -15.00
C HIS A 321 -17.57 -11.18 -14.36
N LEU A 322 -18.64 -11.19 -15.16
CA LEU A 322 -20.00 -11.34 -14.65
C LEU A 322 -20.20 -12.60 -13.81
N LYS A 323 -19.68 -13.76 -14.27
CA LYS A 323 -19.75 -15.01 -13.50
C LYS A 323 -19.07 -14.88 -12.15
N ARG A 324 -17.91 -14.19 -12.07
CA ARG A 324 -17.23 -13.93 -10.79
C ARG A 324 -18.07 -13.02 -9.89
N LEU A 325 -18.67 -11.97 -10.44
CA LEU A 325 -19.61 -11.09 -9.72
C LEU A 325 -20.77 -11.88 -9.10
N GLU A 326 -21.41 -12.74 -9.89
CA GLU A 326 -22.53 -13.59 -9.45
C GLU A 326 -22.08 -14.61 -8.37
N GLN A 327 -20.89 -15.19 -8.51
CA GLN A 327 -20.35 -16.17 -7.56
C GLN A 327 -20.00 -15.55 -6.20
N ALA A 328 -19.42 -14.36 -6.17
CA ALA A 328 -19.12 -13.67 -4.92
C ALA A 328 -20.39 -13.23 -4.19
N HIS A 329 -21.38 -12.72 -4.93
CA HIS A 329 -22.68 -12.36 -4.35
C HIS A 329 -23.38 -13.57 -3.69
N ASN A 330 -23.23 -14.78 -4.25
CA ASN A 330 -23.84 -16.00 -3.70
C ASN A 330 -23.11 -16.55 -2.45
N LYS A 331 -21.84 -16.18 -2.23
CA LYS A 331 -21.09 -16.53 -1.02
C LYS A 331 -21.35 -15.50 0.10
N LYS A 332 -22.61 -15.36 0.53
CA LYS A 332 -23.06 -14.62 1.74
C LYS A 332 -22.17 -13.42 2.17
N SER A 333 -21.99 -12.49 1.25
CA SER A 333 -21.40 -11.17 1.47
C SER A 333 -22.19 -10.23 0.59
N ASP A 334 -22.99 -9.33 1.18
CA ASP A 334 -23.77 -8.29 0.47
C ASP A 334 -22.86 -7.19 -0.15
N LYS A 335 -21.60 -7.54 -0.39
CA LYS A 335 -20.55 -6.66 -0.84
C LYS A 335 -19.74 -7.40 -1.90
N LEU A 336 -19.79 -6.87 -3.12
CA LEU A 336 -18.90 -7.19 -4.25
C LEU A 336 -17.39 -7.00 -3.93
N LEU A 337 -17.06 -6.61 -2.69
CA LEU A 337 -15.76 -6.24 -2.16
C LEU A 337 -14.78 -7.42 -2.09
N ASP A 338 -15.26 -8.66 -2.06
CA ASP A 338 -14.43 -9.88 -1.98
C ASP A 338 -13.84 -10.33 -3.34
N ILE A 339 -14.25 -9.73 -4.46
CA ILE A 339 -13.71 -10.08 -5.80
C ILE A 339 -12.36 -9.41 -6.05
N LEU A 340 -11.98 -8.47 -5.19
CA LEU A 340 -10.70 -7.80 -5.21
C LEU A 340 -9.60 -8.63 -4.53
N ASP A 341 -9.98 -9.64 -3.75
CA ASP A 341 -9.10 -10.45 -2.90
C ASP A 341 -8.31 -11.54 -3.66
N ASP A 342 -8.80 -11.99 -4.83
CA ASP A 342 -8.06 -12.91 -5.71
C ASP A 342 -6.80 -12.26 -6.34
N SER A 343 -6.50 -11.01 -5.97
CA SER A 343 -5.35 -10.25 -6.43
C SER A 343 -4.39 -9.84 -5.32
N ASP A 344 -4.48 -10.44 -4.13
CA ASP A 344 -3.65 -10.09 -2.96
C ASP A 344 -2.14 -10.33 -3.12
N GLU A 345 -1.69 -10.85 -4.27
CA GLU A 345 -0.30 -10.65 -4.73
C GLU A 345 -0.04 -9.22 -5.24
N GLY A 346 -0.57 -8.20 -4.57
CA GLY A 346 -0.36 -6.80 -4.91
C GLY A 346 1.12 -6.40 -4.82
N CYS A 347 1.51 -5.36 -5.57
CA CYS A 347 2.81 -4.74 -5.36
C CYS A 347 2.79 -3.99 -4.02
N ALA A 348 3.53 -4.48 -3.03
CA ALA A 348 3.65 -3.88 -1.69
C ALA A 348 4.11 -2.41 -1.69
N VAL A 349 4.62 -1.91 -2.82
CA VAL A 349 5.20 -0.58 -3.01
C VAL A 349 4.25 0.40 -3.70
N CYS A 350 3.10 -0.03 -4.24
CA CYS A 350 2.12 0.92 -4.80
C CYS A 350 1.47 1.83 -3.75
N PHE A 351 1.78 1.63 -2.46
CA PHE A 351 1.26 2.38 -1.32
C PHE A 351 2.36 3.09 -0.51
N ILE A 352 3.60 3.08 -1.03
CA ILE A 352 4.71 3.91 -0.56
C ILE A 352 4.48 5.33 -1.07
#